data_AF-A0A357IBA6-F1
#
_entry.id   AF-A0A357IBA6-F1
#
_cell.length_a   1.000
_cell.length_b   1.000
_cell.length_c   1.000
_cell.angle_alpha   90.00
_cell.angle_beta   90.00
_cell.angle_gamma   90.00
#
_symmetry.space_group_name_H-M   'P 1'
#
loop_
_entity.id
_entity.type
_entity.pdbx_description
1 polymer ?
#
loop_
_entity_poly.entity_id
_entity_poly.type
_entity_poly.pdbx_seq_one_letter_code
_entity_poly.pdbx_strand_id
1 'polypeptide(L)' 'FGLRNVTDQPKALASMLRVLKPGGRLLVLEFSKPVLPLLSKLYDAYSFTALPLMGRMVTRDADSYQYLAESIRMHPDQ' A
#
# COMPACT_ATOMS: atom_id res chain seq x y z
N PHE A 1 -6.70 2.32 5.76
CA PHE A 1 -5.88 1.11 5.57
C PHE A 1 -6.70 0.03 4.90
N GLY A 2 -6.06 -0.74 4.04
CA GLY A 2 -6.64 -1.90 3.34
C GLY A 2 -7.22 -1.60 1.96
N LEU A 3 -7.30 -0.34 1.52
CA LEU A 3 -7.89 -0.01 0.22
C LEU A 3 -7.06 -0.61 -0.94
N ARG A 4 -5.74 -0.69 -0.77
CA ARG A 4 -4.83 -1.32 -1.74
C ARG A 4 -5.09 -2.81 -1.96
N ASN A 5 -5.71 -3.49 -0.99
CA ASN A 5 -6.00 -4.93 -1.04
C ASN A 5 -7.38 -5.21 -1.64
N VAL A 6 -8.15 -4.18 -2.02
CA VAL A 6 -9.47 -4.32 -2.63
C VAL A 6 -9.36 -4.31 -4.14
N THR A 7 -9.91 -5.35 -4.79
CA THR A 7 -9.82 -5.54 -6.25
C THR A 7 -10.45 -4.40 -7.04
N ASP A 8 -11.60 -3.87 -6.58
CA ASP A 8 -12.33 -2.77 -7.24
C ASP A 8 -12.44 -1.58 -6.27
N GLN A 9 -11.44 -0.70 -6.33
CA GLN A 9 -11.37 0.49 -5.47
C GLN A 9 -12.52 1.48 -5.72
N PRO A 10 -12.90 1.81 -6.99
CA PRO A 10 -14.05 2.67 -7.25
C PRO A 10 -15.34 2.17 -6.60
N LYS A 11 -15.64 0.87 -6.72
CA LYS A 11 -16.83 0.27 -6.10
C LYS A 11 -16.77 0.28 -4.57
N ALA A 12 -15.58 0.07 -4.00
CA ALA A 12 -15.36 0.17 -2.56
C ALA A 12 -15.62 1.59 -2.05
N LEU A 13 -15.06 2.60 -2.71
CA LEU A 13 -15.27 4.01 -2.37
C LEU A 13 -16.74 4.43 -2.51
N ALA A 14 -17.43 3.99 -3.57
CA ALA A 14 -18.87 4.22 -3.73
C ALA A 14 -19.68 3.59 -2.60
N SER A 15 -19.30 2.38 -2.16
CA SER A 15 -19.96 1.69 -1.05
C SER A 15 -19.74 2.40 0.28
N MET A 16 -18.53 2.93 0.52
CA MET A 16 -18.22 3.76 1.69
C MET A 16 -19.01 5.07 1.67
N LEU A 17 -19.07 5.75 0.53
CA LEU A 17 -19.83 6.99 0.37
C LEU A 17 -21.32 6.79 0.63
N ARG A 18 -21.91 5.70 0.14
CA ARG A 18 -23.33 5.36 0.31
C ARG A 18 -23.77 5.28 1.78
N VAL A 19 -22.87 4.84 2.68
CA VAL A 19 -23.19 4.65 4.11
C VAL A 19 -22.83 5.86 4.98
N LEU A 20 -22.20 6.89 4.41
CA LEU A 20 -21.92 8.13 5.15
C LEU A 20 -23.22 8.90 5.41
N LYS A 21 -23.32 9.46 6.62
CA LYS A 21 -24.34 10.47 6.93
C LYS A 21 -24.07 11.75 6.15
N PRO A 22 -25.10 12.59 5.87
CA PRO A 22 -24.89 13.93 5.34
C PRO A 22 -23.84 14.69 6.15
N GLY A 23 -22.84 15.27 5.46
CA GLY A 23 -21.71 15.96 6.09
C GLY A 23 -20.59 15.06 6.64
N GLY A 24 -20.75 13.73 6.57
CA GLY A 24 -19.72 12.78 6.95
C GLY A 24 -18.49 12.85 6.05
N ARG A 25 -17.31 12.53 6.60
CA ARG A 25 -16.04 12.52 5.88
C ARG A 25 -15.42 11.13 5.93
N LEU A 26 -14.89 10.69 4.79
CA LEU A 26 -14.06 9.49 4.68
C LEU A 26 -12.59 9.91 4.67
N LEU A 27 -11.78 9.35 5.57
CA LEU A 27 -10.33 9.51 5.57
C LEU A 27 -9.71 8.14 5.31
N VAL A 28 -8.95 8.02 4.22
CA VAL A 28 -8.23 6.80 3.87
C VAL A 28 -6.75 7.04 4.06
N LEU A 29 -6.15 6.37 5.05
CA LEU A 29 -4.71 6.28 5.21
C LEU A 29 -4.21 5.01 4.52
N GLU A 30 -3.36 5.16 3.51
CA GLU A 30 -2.80 4.07 2.71
C GLU A 30 -1.37 4.41 2.25
N PHE A 31 -0.63 3.40 1.81
CA PHE A 31 0.69 3.62 1.20
C PHE A 31 0.57 4.35 -0.13
N SER A 32 1.57 5.19 -0.43
CA SER A 32 1.71 5.93 -1.68
C SER A 32 3.18 6.02 -2.08
N LYS A 33 3.48 6.55 -3.26
CA LYS A 33 4.84 6.65 -3.80
C LYS A 33 5.57 7.91 -3.28
N PRO A 34 6.85 7.81 -2.89
CA PRO A 34 7.63 8.99 -2.54
C PRO A 34 7.75 9.95 -3.73
N VAL A 35 7.48 11.23 -3.49
CA VAL A 35 7.48 12.28 -4.53
C VAL A 35 8.91 12.66 -4.96
N LEU A 36 9.89 12.49 -4.07
CA LEU A 36 11.29 12.82 -4.33
C LEU A 36 11.99 11.68 -5.08
N PRO A 37 12.56 11.92 -6.28
CA PRO A 37 13.15 10.86 -7.10
C PRO A 37 14.27 10.07 -6.43
N LEU A 38 15.11 10.74 -5.64
CA LEU A 38 16.19 10.07 -4.90
C LEU A 38 15.63 9.18 -3.78
N LEU A 39 14.63 9.67 -3.05
CA LEU A 39 13.97 8.91 -2.00
C LEU A 39 13.22 7.71 -2.57
N SER A 40 12.58 7.87 -3.73
CA SER A 40 11.91 6.78 -4.45
C SER A 40 12.88 5.63 -4.78
N LYS A 41 14.06 5.94 -5.34
CA LYS A 41 15.09 4.93 -5.62
C LYS A 41 15.61 4.22 -4.37
N LEU A 42 15.85 4.97 -3.29
CA LEU A 42 16.29 4.40 -2.01
C LEU A 42 15.20 3.50 -1.40
N TYR A 43 13.95 3.95 -1.46
CA TYR A 43 12.79 3.22 -0.97
C TYR A 43 12.58 1.91 -1.76
N ASP A 44 12.71 1.95 -3.08
CA ASP A 44 12.66 0.76 -3.93
C ASP A 44 13.77 -0.23 -3.55
N ALA A 45 15.02 0.23 -3.47
CA ALA A 45 16.14 -0.63 -3.11
C ALA A 45 15.92 -1.31 -1.75
N TYR A 46 15.50 -0.56 -0.73
CA TYR A 46 15.15 -1.10 0.58
C TYR A 46 14.00 -2.12 0.51
N SER A 47 12.91 -1.78 -0.17
CA SER A 47 11.68 -2.56 -0.17
C SER A 47 11.81 -3.87 -0.93
N PHE A 48 12.60 -3.91 -2.00
CA PHE A 48 12.81 -5.12 -2.80
C PHE A 48 14.00 -5.98 -2.37
N THR A 49 14.84 -5.53 -1.43
CA THR A 49 16.01 -6.30 -0.98
C THR A 49 16.03 -6.54 0.53
N ALA A 50 16.10 -5.47 1.33
CA ALA A 50 16.23 -5.57 2.77
C ALA A 50 14.96 -6.15 3.41
N LEU A 51 13.79 -5.72 2.95
CA LEU A 51 12.52 -6.12 3.56
C LEU A 51 12.20 -7.62 3.40
N PRO A 52 12.32 -8.26 2.22
CA PRO A 52 12.11 -9.70 2.08
C PRO A 52 13.19 -10.52 2.79
N LEU A 53 14.45 -10.03 2.80
CA LEU A 53 15.54 -10.70 3.51
C LEU A 53 15.28 -10.72 5.02
N MET A 54 14.80 -9.61 5.60
CA MET A 54 14.40 -9.54 6.99
C MET A 54 13.20 -10.45 7.28
N GLY A 55 12.17 -10.46 6.42
CA GLY A 55 11.03 -11.37 6.54
C GLY A 55 11.47 -12.85 6.56
N ARG A 56 12.43 -13.23 5.71
CA ARG A 56 13.01 -14.56 5.72
C ARG A 56 13.74 -14.88 7.03
N MET A 57 14.55 -13.95 7.55
CA MET A 57 15.38 -14.20 8.74
C MET A 57 14.57 -14.21 10.03
N VAL A 58 13.58 -13.32 10.17
CA VAL A 58 12.84 -13.11 11.41
C VAL A 58 11.56 -13.95 11.46
N THR A 59 10.77 -13.94 10.38
CA THR A 59 9.45 -14.60 10.34
C THR A 59 9.43 -15.86 9.49
N ARG A 60 10.55 -16.23 8.86
CA ARG A 60 10.64 -17.33 7.88
C ARG A 60 9.66 -17.19 6.72
N ASP A 61 9.29 -15.97 6.39
CA ASP A 61 8.30 -15.64 5.37
C ASP A 61 8.83 -14.46 4.56
N ALA A 62 9.49 -14.75 3.44
CA ALA A 62 9.98 -13.73 2.52
C ALA A 62 8.85 -13.22 1.61
N ASP A 63 7.97 -14.14 1.22
CA ASP A 63 6.97 -13.95 0.17
C ASP A 63 5.92 -12.92 0.59
N SER A 64 5.49 -12.94 1.86
CA SER A 64 4.56 -11.92 2.39
C SER A 64 5.13 -10.51 2.34
N TYR A 65 6.43 -10.35 2.58
CA TYR A 65 7.10 -9.04 2.58
C TYR A 65 7.45 -8.58 1.17
N GLN A 66 7.74 -9.52 0.27
CA GLN A 66 7.85 -9.21 -1.16
C GLN A 66 6.49 -8.76 -1.73
N TYR A 67 5.42 -9.48 -1.43
CA TYR A 67 4.06 -9.10 -1.79
C TYR A 67 3.69 -7.71 -1.25
N LEU A 68 4.09 -7.40 -0.02
CA LEU A 68 3.89 -6.06 0.54
C LEU A 68 4.56 -4.98 -0.32
N ALA A 69 5.84 -5.14 -0.67
CA ALA A 69 6.57 -4.18 -1.52
C ALA A 69 5.93 -4.04 -2.91
N GLU A 70 5.55 -5.16 -3.53
CA GLU A 70 4.89 -5.19 -4.84
C GLU A 70 3.52 -4.50 -4.79
N SER A 71 2.71 -4.78 -3.75
CA SER A 71 1.37 -4.19 -3.59
C SER A 71 1.42 -2.66 -3.46
N ILE A 72 2.46 -2.12 -2.81
CA ILE A 72 2.67 -0.67 -2.67
C ILE A 72 3.02 -0.06 -4.04
N ARG A 73 3.86 -0.72 -4.83
CA ARG A 73 4.28 -0.23 -6.15
C ARG A 73 3.16 -0.25 -7.18
N MET A 74 2.29 -1.26 -7.11
CA MET A 74 1.11 -1.40 -7.98
C MET A 74 -0.04 -0.46 -7.61
N HIS A 75 -0.04 0.09 -6.39
CA HIS A 75 -1.06 1.04 -5.99
C HIS A 75 -0.93 2.33 -6.84
N PRO A 76 -2.04 2.83 -7.43
CA PRO A 76 -1.99 4.05 -8.22
C PRO A 76 -1.53 5.24 -7.38
N ASP A 77 -0.90 6.20 -8.04
CA ASP A 77 -0.52 7.46 -7.41
C ASP A 77 -1.79 8.21 -6.96
N GLN A 78 -1.73 8.83 -5.78
CA GLN A 78 -2.79 9.68 -5.23
C GLN A 78 -2.52 11.14 -5.54
#